data_AF-A0A4C1VV85-F1
#
_entry.id   AF-A0A4C1VV85-F1
#
_cell.length_a   1.000
_cell.length_b   1.000
_cell.length_c   1.000
_cell.angle_alpha   90.00
_cell.angle_beta   90.00
_cell.angle_gamma   90.00
#
_symmetry.space_group_name_H-M   'P 1'
#
loop_
_entity.id
_entity.type
_entity.pdbx_description
1 polymer ?
#
loop_
_entity_poly.entity_id
_entity_poly.type
_entity_poly.pdbx_seq_one_letter_code
_entity_poly.pdbx_strand_id
1 'polypeptide(L)'
;MDSIKIEDVDLYELLGIHITATESEIKSSYRKKALKCHPDKNPDDPKAAETFHQLSKALEILTDVSAKAAYDRVLKAKAAAKLRHKELDSKRQKLKEDLERRERYAAFENASSPLTDEQKLAAEVIRLRKEGSQLLQEEQKRMREEILRSRRNLNEPYWDSSLNRIKIKWKADKNDPTNGGYDETTLQKILKKYGDIVTLIVSGKRNGSALVEFSSKEASDMAIQLEKGLPGNPITLKLINNEPIFKSKQEYGEPNLISDRDYESLVLRRMRQAAERQELIKEMMKEENK
;
A
#
# COMPACT_ATOMS: atom_id res chain seq x y z
N MET A 1 -1.24 13.52 9.30
CA MET A 1 -0.95 14.62 8.35
C MET A 1 0.12 14.12 7.41
N ASP A 2 -0.27 13.69 6.22
CA ASP A 2 0.65 13.16 5.23
C ASP A 2 1.67 14.23 4.84
N SER A 3 2.94 13.95 5.12
CA SER A 3 4.03 14.80 4.66
C SER A 3 4.18 14.60 3.15
N ILE A 4 3.51 15.46 2.38
CA ILE A 4 3.67 15.54 0.93
C ILE A 4 5.17 15.66 0.60
N LYS A 5 5.67 14.69 -0.15
CA LYS A 5 7.04 14.69 -0.66
C LYS A 5 7.13 15.70 -1.80
N ILE A 6 7.85 16.79 -1.55
CA ILE A 6 8.10 17.85 -2.54
C ILE A 6 8.83 17.31 -3.79
N GLU A 7 9.46 16.14 -3.69
CA GLU A 7 10.14 15.43 -4.78
C GLU A 7 9.17 14.93 -5.88
N ASP A 8 7.89 14.73 -5.55
CA ASP A 8 6.88 14.18 -6.46
C ASP A 8 6.00 15.26 -7.10
N VAL A 9 6.09 16.51 -6.65
CA VAL A 9 5.25 17.63 -7.11
C VAL A 9 6.10 18.67 -7.84
N ASP A 10 5.66 19.10 -9.02
CA ASP A 10 6.31 20.20 -9.75
C ASP A 10 5.89 21.54 -9.11
N LEU A 11 6.86 22.23 -8.49
CA LEU A 11 6.64 23.49 -7.79
C LEU A 11 6.29 24.64 -8.75
N TYR A 12 6.80 24.60 -9.98
CA TYR A 12 6.50 25.59 -11.00
C TYR A 12 5.08 25.39 -11.55
N GLU A 13 4.67 24.15 -11.82
CA GLU A 13 3.29 23.84 -12.20
C GLU A 13 2.29 24.15 -11.07
N LEU A 14 2.66 23.85 -9.83
CA LEU A 14 1.85 24.17 -8.65
C LEU A 14 1.60 25.67 -8.52
N LEU A 15 2.59 26.52 -8.84
CA LEU A 15 2.43 27.97 -8.93
C LEU A 15 1.90 28.45 -10.30
N GLY A 16 1.80 27.58 -11.29
CA GLY A 16 1.30 27.91 -12.64
C GLY A 16 2.20 28.89 -13.37
N ILE A 17 3.51 28.76 -13.16
CA ILE A 17 4.56 29.63 -13.71
C ILE A 17 5.58 28.78 -14.47
N HIS A 18 6.37 29.43 -15.33
CA HIS A 18 7.44 28.75 -16.04
C HIS A 18 8.71 28.64 -15.18
N ILE A 19 9.58 27.67 -15.48
CA ILE A 19 10.89 27.50 -14.79
C ILE A 19 11.81 28.74 -14.90
N THR A 20 11.56 29.59 -15.89
CA THR A 20 12.28 30.85 -16.11
C THR A 20 11.64 32.06 -15.41
N ALA A 21 10.59 31.84 -14.61
CA ALA A 21 9.89 32.93 -13.93
C ALA A 21 10.82 33.64 -12.93
N THR A 22 10.68 34.95 -12.88
CA THR A 22 11.40 35.82 -11.94
C THR A 22 10.82 35.70 -10.54
N GLU A 23 11.59 36.07 -9.52
CA GLU A 23 11.12 36.06 -8.12
C GLU A 23 9.86 36.92 -7.91
N SER A 24 9.74 38.02 -8.65
CA SER A 24 8.55 38.89 -8.64
C SER A 24 7.31 38.15 -9.16
N GLU A 25 7.45 37.38 -10.24
CA GLU A 25 6.38 36.57 -10.82
C GLU A 25 5.98 35.40 -9.90
N ILE A 26 6.96 34.76 -9.26
CA ILE A 26 6.75 33.71 -8.25
C ILE A 26 5.91 34.26 -7.10
N LYS A 27 6.31 35.39 -6.51
CA LYS A 27 5.59 36.06 -5.41
C LYS A 27 4.20 36.53 -5.83
N SER A 28 4.06 37.05 -7.05
CA SER A 28 2.77 37.51 -7.59
C SER A 28 1.80 36.35 -7.80
N SER A 29 2.26 35.25 -8.39
CA SER A 29 1.44 34.06 -8.60
C SER A 29 1.04 33.39 -7.29
N TYR A 30 1.97 33.30 -6.33
CA TYR A 30 1.67 32.82 -4.98
C TYR A 30 0.54 33.63 -4.34
N ARG A 31 0.61 34.97 -4.33
CA ARG A 31 -0.45 35.80 -3.75
C ARG A 31 -1.81 35.54 -4.38
N LYS A 32 -1.87 35.39 -5.71
CA LYS A 32 -3.11 35.10 -6.43
C LYS A 32 -3.69 33.74 -6.05
N LYS A 33 -2.86 32.70 -5.97
CA LYS A 33 -3.30 31.33 -5.62
C LYS A 33 -3.62 31.19 -4.12
N ALA A 34 -2.82 31.81 -3.26
CA ALA A 34 -3.04 31.83 -1.81
C ALA A 34 -4.37 32.48 -1.45
N LEU A 35 -4.77 33.57 -2.12
CA LEU A 35 -6.08 34.19 -1.91
C LEU A 35 -7.25 33.29 -2.34
N LYS A 36 -7.06 32.46 -3.37
CA LYS A 36 -8.07 31.52 -3.87
C LYS A 36 -8.22 30.32 -2.95
N CYS A 37 -7.12 29.80 -2.41
CA CYS A 37 -7.07 28.61 -1.56
C CYS A 37 -6.97 28.93 -0.06
N HIS A 38 -7.28 30.17 0.35
CA HIS A 38 -7.13 30.57 1.76
C HIS A 38 -8.12 29.80 2.65
N PRO A 39 -7.67 29.20 3.77
CA PRO A 39 -8.54 28.38 4.64
C PRO A 39 -9.69 29.18 5.26
N ASP A 40 -9.49 30.47 5.57
CA ASP A 40 -10.53 31.36 6.10
C ASP A 40 -11.67 31.62 5.09
N LYS A 41 -11.37 31.62 3.78
CA LYS A 41 -12.38 31.83 2.72
C LYS A 41 -13.01 30.53 2.24
N ASN A 42 -12.39 29.39 2.54
CA ASN A 42 -12.85 28.07 2.15
C ASN A 42 -12.85 27.12 3.37
N PRO A 43 -13.62 27.44 4.44
CA PRO A 43 -13.63 26.64 5.67
C PRO A 43 -14.18 25.23 5.45
N ASP A 44 -14.99 25.03 4.41
CA ASP A 44 -15.63 23.75 4.08
C ASP A 44 -14.77 22.84 3.19
N ASP A 45 -13.64 23.32 2.65
CA ASP A 45 -12.76 22.52 1.78
C ASP A 45 -11.47 22.09 2.51
N PRO A 46 -11.37 20.82 2.95
CA PRO A 46 -10.16 20.32 3.60
C PRO A 46 -8.93 20.31 2.67
N LYS A 47 -9.13 20.33 1.34
CA LYS A 47 -8.03 20.40 0.37
C LYS A 47 -7.49 21.82 0.21
N ALA A 48 -8.25 22.85 0.58
CA ALA A 48 -7.77 24.23 0.55
C ALA A 48 -6.59 24.43 1.52
N ALA A 49 -6.67 23.85 2.72
CA ALA A 49 -5.58 23.89 3.70
C ALA A 49 -4.32 23.15 3.21
N GLU A 50 -4.49 21.97 2.60
CA GLU A 50 -3.38 21.17 2.05
C GLU A 50 -2.69 21.89 0.89
N THR A 51 -3.47 22.40 -0.07
CA THR A 51 -2.95 23.15 -1.22
C THR A 51 -2.28 24.45 -0.80
N PHE A 52 -2.82 25.15 0.19
CA PHE A 52 -2.20 26.35 0.76
C PHE A 52 -0.83 26.05 1.40
N HIS A 53 -0.70 24.93 2.10
CA HIS A 53 0.56 24.47 2.66
C HIS A 53 1.59 24.14 1.57
N GLN A 54 1.16 23.45 0.51
CA GLN A 54 2.00 23.16 -0.65
C GLN A 54 2.48 24.45 -1.35
N LEU A 55 1.59 25.42 -1.55
CA LEU A 55 1.91 26.72 -2.14
C LEU A 55 2.94 27.49 -1.29
N SER A 56 2.83 27.40 0.03
CA SER A 56 3.74 28.09 0.96
C SER A 56 5.15 27.47 0.93
N LYS A 57 5.24 26.12 0.91
CA LYS A 57 6.50 25.41 0.69
C LYS A 57 7.12 25.70 -0.68
N ALA A 58 6.29 25.79 -1.72
CA ALA A 58 6.77 26.14 -3.06
C ALA A 58 7.38 27.54 -3.10
N LEU A 59 6.74 28.51 -2.43
CA LEU A 59 7.29 29.85 -2.31
C LEU A 59 8.63 29.84 -1.56
N GLU A 60 8.72 29.14 -0.43
CA GLU A 60 9.96 29.05 0.37
C GLU A 60 11.14 28.53 -0.47
N ILE A 61 10.93 27.45 -1.22
CA ILE A 61 11.98 26.82 -2.03
C ILE A 61 12.34 27.66 -3.26
N LEU A 62 11.34 28.28 -3.90
CA LEU A 62 11.56 29.04 -5.14
C LEU A 62 12.04 30.48 -4.90
N THR A 63 11.95 30.99 -3.66
CA THR A 63 12.48 32.31 -3.30
C THR A 63 13.90 32.25 -2.75
N ASP A 64 14.31 31.14 -2.13
CA ASP A 64 15.72 30.91 -1.77
C ASP A 64 16.56 30.54 -3.01
N VAL A 65 17.57 31.36 -3.32
CA VAL A 65 18.47 31.18 -4.46
C VAL A 65 19.18 29.81 -4.42
N SER A 66 19.62 29.38 -3.25
CA SER A 66 20.33 28.11 -3.05
C SER A 66 19.38 26.92 -3.21
N ALA A 67 18.20 26.99 -2.59
CA ALA A 67 17.19 25.95 -2.67
C ALA A 67 16.64 25.80 -4.10
N LYS A 68 16.34 26.92 -4.77
CA LYS A 68 15.92 26.96 -6.16
C LYS A 68 16.96 26.34 -7.08
N ALA A 69 18.24 26.70 -6.91
CA ALA A 69 19.32 26.13 -7.73
C ALA A 69 19.48 24.62 -7.53
N ALA A 70 19.33 24.11 -6.30
CA ALA A 70 19.34 22.69 -6.01
C ALA A 70 18.14 21.97 -6.66
N TYR A 71 16.94 22.54 -6.54
CA TYR A 71 15.73 22.01 -7.16
C TYR A 71 15.83 21.96 -8.70
N ASP A 72 16.28 23.05 -9.32
CA ASP A 72 16.48 23.14 -10.76
C ASP A 72 17.52 22.11 -11.26
N ARG A 73 18.56 21.82 -10.46
CA ARG A 73 19.56 20.78 -10.78
C ARG A 73 18.94 19.38 -10.77
N VAL A 74 18.10 19.07 -9.78
CA VAL A 74 17.40 17.79 -9.68
C VAL A 74 16.45 17.60 -10.86
N LEU A 75 15.69 18.63 -11.23
CA LEU A 75 14.79 18.59 -12.40
C LEU A 75 15.56 18.32 -13.70
N LYS A 76 16.68 19.03 -13.92
CA LYS A 76 17.54 18.80 -15.09
C LYS A 76 18.13 17.38 -15.11
N ALA A 77 18.58 16.87 -13.97
CA ALA A 77 19.11 15.51 -13.87
C ALA A 77 18.04 14.45 -14.19
N LYS A 78 16.82 14.62 -13.69
CA LYS A 78 15.67 13.73 -13.97
C LYS A 78 15.31 13.74 -15.46
N ALA A 79 15.28 14.91 -16.09
CA ALA A 79 15.04 15.05 -17.52
C ALA A 79 16.15 14.38 -18.36
N ALA A 80 17.42 14.59 -17.99
CA ALA A 80 18.56 13.97 -18.67
C ALA A 80 18.55 12.43 -18.52
N ALA A 81 18.22 11.92 -17.34
CA ALA A 81 18.08 10.48 -17.11
C ALA A 81 16.97 9.86 -17.96
N LYS A 82 15.81 10.53 -18.04
CA LYS A 82 14.69 10.11 -18.91
C LYS A 82 15.10 10.07 -20.39
N LEU A 83 15.87 11.07 -20.84
CA LEU A 83 16.37 11.10 -22.22
C LEU A 83 17.35 9.96 -22.50
N ARG A 84 18.29 9.72 -21.58
CA ARG A 84 19.26 8.61 -21.69
C ARG A 84 18.56 7.25 -21.75
N HIS A 85 17.55 7.03 -20.90
CA HIS A 85 16.77 5.79 -20.93
C HIS A 85 16.07 5.61 -22.28
N LYS A 86 15.40 6.65 -22.78
CA LYS A 86 14.74 6.64 -24.09
C LYS A 86 15.72 6.35 -25.24
N GLU A 87 16.92 6.93 -25.19
CA GLU A 87 17.95 6.70 -26.19
C GLU A 87 18.51 5.26 -26.12
N LEU A 88 18.74 4.74 -24.92
CA LEU A 88 19.18 3.35 -24.71
C LEU A 88 18.13 2.36 -25.20
N ASP A 89 16.84 2.61 -24.93
CA ASP A 89 15.74 1.76 -25.44
C ASP A 89 15.67 1.78 -26.96
N SER A 90 15.81 2.96 -27.57
CA SER A 90 15.84 3.10 -29.04
C SER A 90 17.04 2.36 -29.65
N LYS A 91 18.22 2.42 -29.01
CA LYS A 91 19.43 1.68 -29.44
C LYS A 91 19.26 0.17 -29.29
N ARG A 92 18.70 -0.30 -28.17
CA ARG A 92 18.39 -1.71 -27.93
C ARG A 92 17.40 -2.25 -28.96
N GLN A 93 16.38 -1.47 -29.29
CA GLN A 93 15.41 -1.83 -30.32
C GLN A 93 16.07 -1.95 -31.70
N LYS A 94 16.88 -0.97 -32.11
CA LYS A 94 17.61 -1.04 -33.39
C LYS A 94 18.57 -2.23 -33.45
N LEU A 95 19.28 -2.52 -32.37
CA LEU A 95 20.17 -3.67 -32.29
C LEU A 95 19.40 -4.99 -32.43
N LYS A 96 18.24 -5.09 -31.76
CA LYS A 96 17.35 -6.26 -31.87
C LYS A 96 16.86 -6.45 -33.31
N GLU A 97 16.39 -5.38 -33.95
CA GLU A 97 15.91 -5.43 -35.34
C GLU A 97 17.02 -5.77 -36.34
N ASP A 98 18.24 -5.27 -36.14
CA ASP A 98 19.41 -5.62 -36.96
C ASP A 98 19.79 -7.10 -36.78
N LEU A 99 19.75 -7.62 -35.55
CA LEU A 99 20.01 -9.02 -35.25
C LEU A 99 18.95 -9.94 -35.87
N GLU A 100 17.66 -9.64 -35.69
CA GLU A 100 16.56 -10.39 -36.31
C GLU A 100 16.64 -10.38 -37.84
N ARG A 101 17.06 -9.26 -38.43
CA ARG A 101 17.25 -9.16 -39.89
C ARG A 101 18.37 -10.09 -40.35
N ARG A 102 19.52 -10.12 -39.67
CA ARG A 102 20.61 -11.03 -40.00
C ARG A 102 20.22 -12.49 -39.82
N GLU A 103 19.50 -12.81 -38.74
CA GLU A 103 18.97 -14.16 -38.51
C GLU A 103 18.01 -14.59 -39.61
N ARG A 104 17.11 -13.69 -40.06
CA ARG A 104 16.23 -13.97 -41.20
C ARG A 104 16.99 -14.21 -42.51
N TYR A 105 18.01 -13.41 -42.81
CA TYR A 105 18.85 -13.61 -43.99
C TYR A 105 19.62 -14.94 -43.93
N ALA A 106 20.25 -15.24 -42.79
CA ALA A 106 20.97 -16.49 -42.59
C ALA A 106 20.03 -17.71 -42.62
N ALA A 107 18.81 -17.59 -42.07
CA ALA A 107 17.80 -18.65 -42.15
C ALA A 107 17.32 -18.87 -43.59
N PHE A 108 17.17 -17.81 -44.39
CA PHE A 108 16.81 -17.91 -45.81
C PHE A 108 17.91 -18.59 -46.63
N GLU A 109 19.19 -18.26 -46.38
CA GLU A 109 20.33 -18.91 -47.03
C GLU A 109 20.44 -20.40 -46.66
N ASN A 110 20.21 -20.74 -45.39
CA ASN A 110 20.27 -22.12 -44.90
C ASN A 110 19.02 -22.95 -45.23
N ALA A 111 17.89 -22.35 -45.65
CA ALA A 111 16.65 -23.06 -45.99
C ALA A 111 16.73 -23.88 -47.29
N SER A 112 17.79 -23.71 -48.10
CA SER A 112 18.03 -24.52 -49.30
C SER A 112 18.71 -25.87 -49.01
N SER A 113 19.11 -26.14 -47.76
CA SER A 113 19.67 -27.43 -47.34
C SER A 113 18.78 -28.11 -46.30
N PRO A 114 18.62 -29.45 -46.33
CA PRO A 114 17.87 -30.16 -45.30
C PRO A 114 18.52 -29.95 -43.94
N LEU A 115 17.72 -29.57 -42.94
CA LEU A 115 18.19 -29.29 -41.57
C LEU A 115 18.91 -30.52 -40.99
N THR A 116 20.14 -30.32 -40.54
CA THR A 116 20.90 -31.35 -39.82
C THR A 116 20.24 -31.61 -38.45
N ASP A 117 20.46 -32.80 -37.88
CA ASP A 117 19.83 -33.17 -36.61
C ASP A 117 20.24 -32.24 -35.45
N GLU A 118 21.42 -31.63 -35.54
CA GLU A 118 21.90 -30.60 -34.61
C GLU A 118 21.05 -29.32 -34.68
N GLN A 119 20.61 -28.91 -35.88
CA GLN A 119 19.74 -27.75 -36.05
C GLN A 119 18.30 -28.04 -35.58
N LYS A 120 17.81 -29.27 -35.76
CA LYS A 120 16.50 -29.70 -35.20
C LYS A 120 16.53 -29.67 -33.68
N LEU A 121 17.60 -30.19 -33.06
CA LEU A 121 17.79 -30.16 -31.61
C LEU A 121 17.90 -28.72 -31.09
N ALA A 122 18.62 -27.84 -31.79
CA ALA A 122 18.73 -26.44 -31.41
C ALA A 122 17.38 -25.71 -31.48
N ALA A 123 16.59 -25.95 -32.52
CA ALA A 123 15.23 -25.41 -32.65
C ALA A 123 14.31 -25.88 -31.52
N GLU A 124 14.42 -27.16 -31.15
CA GLU A 124 13.66 -27.75 -30.05
C GLU A 124 14.06 -27.15 -28.69
N VAL A 125 15.36 -26.92 -28.44
CA VAL A 125 15.84 -26.25 -27.23
C VAL A 125 15.35 -24.80 -27.14
N ILE A 126 15.33 -24.07 -28.26
CA ILE A 126 14.78 -22.71 -28.31
C ILE A 126 13.28 -22.72 -27.98
N ARG A 127 12.53 -23.69 -28.52
CA ARG A 127 11.11 -23.87 -28.22
C ARG A 127 10.88 -24.12 -26.73
N LEU A 128 11.59 -25.10 -26.15
CA LEU A 128 11.48 -25.44 -24.73
C LEU A 128 11.86 -24.27 -23.80
N ARG A 129 12.88 -23.47 -24.16
CA ARG A 129 13.24 -22.26 -23.42
C ARG A 129 12.13 -21.21 -23.47
N LYS A 130 11.49 -21.03 -24.63
CA LYS A 130 10.37 -20.10 -24.80
C LYS A 130 9.15 -20.54 -24.00
N GLU A 131 8.81 -21.82 -24.04
CA GLU A 131 7.72 -22.41 -23.25
C GLU A 131 7.99 -22.29 -21.74
N GLY A 132 9.21 -22.61 -21.29
CA GLY A 132 9.60 -22.44 -19.89
C GLY A 132 9.56 -20.98 -19.42
N SER A 133 9.97 -20.04 -20.27
CA SER A 133 9.88 -18.60 -19.98
C SER A 133 8.43 -18.12 -19.86
N GLN A 134 7.53 -18.62 -20.70
CA GLN A 134 6.11 -18.26 -20.63
C GLN A 134 5.46 -18.80 -19.35
N LEU A 135 5.72 -20.06 -19.02
CA LEU A 135 5.21 -20.67 -17.78
C LEU A 135 5.66 -19.91 -16.53
N LEU A 136 6.93 -19.49 -16.48
CA LEU A 136 7.46 -18.71 -15.36
C LEU A 136 6.80 -17.32 -15.26
N GLN A 137 6.58 -16.66 -16.40
CA GLN A 137 5.87 -15.37 -16.41
C GLN A 137 4.41 -15.50 -15.95
N GLU A 138 3.73 -16.56 -16.37
CA GLU A 138 2.36 -16.85 -15.92
C GLU A 138 2.32 -17.13 -14.42
N GLU A 139 3.27 -17.89 -13.89
CA GLU A 139 3.36 -18.18 -12.47
C GLU A 139 3.62 -16.89 -11.65
N GLN A 140 4.56 -16.06 -12.09
CA GLN A 140 4.83 -14.75 -11.47
C GLN A 140 3.62 -13.82 -11.50
N LYS A 141 2.88 -13.80 -12.62
CA LYS A 141 1.69 -12.97 -12.75
C LYS A 141 0.60 -13.44 -11.79
N ARG A 142 0.38 -14.76 -11.71
CA ARG A 142 -0.58 -15.36 -10.79
C ARG A 142 -0.23 -15.07 -9.34
N MET A 143 1.04 -15.20 -8.96
CA MET A 143 1.54 -14.88 -7.62
C MET A 143 1.34 -13.39 -7.29
N ARG A 144 1.64 -12.48 -8.22
CA ARG A 144 1.38 -11.04 -8.05
C ARG A 144 -0.11 -10.74 -7.87
N GLU A 145 -0.97 -11.35 -8.67
CA GLU A 145 -2.43 -11.19 -8.57
C GLU A 145 -2.95 -11.70 -7.22
N GLU A 146 -2.41 -12.81 -6.72
CA GLU A 146 -2.77 -13.39 -5.42
C GLU A 146 -2.28 -12.53 -4.25
N ILE A 147 -1.07 -11.95 -4.35
CA ILE A 147 -0.57 -10.95 -3.40
C ILE A 147 -1.46 -9.71 -3.43
N LEU A 148 -1.85 -9.20 -4.60
CA LEU A 148 -2.73 -8.04 -4.74
C LEU A 148 -4.14 -8.31 -4.19
N ARG A 149 -4.68 -9.51 -4.42
CA ARG A 149 -5.98 -9.94 -3.89
C ARG A 149 -5.94 -10.09 -2.38
N SER A 150 -4.88 -10.69 -1.84
CA SER A 150 -4.62 -10.76 -0.41
C SER A 150 -4.47 -9.36 0.20
N ARG A 151 -3.73 -8.47 -0.47
CA ARG A 151 -3.54 -7.07 -0.04
C ARG A 151 -4.83 -6.24 -0.11
N ARG A 152 -5.71 -6.51 -1.08
CA ARG A 152 -7.08 -5.95 -1.12
C ARG A 152 -7.91 -6.42 0.07
N ASN A 153 -7.88 -7.72 0.38
CA ASN A 153 -8.59 -8.28 1.54
C ASN A 153 -8.01 -7.79 2.88
N LEU A 154 -6.72 -7.44 2.93
CA LEU A 154 -6.07 -6.86 4.12
C LEU A 154 -6.37 -5.36 4.32
N ASN A 155 -6.84 -4.65 3.28
CA ASN A 155 -7.15 -3.23 3.29
C ASN A 155 -8.67 -2.94 3.40
N GLU A 156 -9.48 -3.96 3.65
CA GLU A 156 -10.89 -3.75 3.97
C GLU A 156 -11.00 -3.24 5.42
N PRO A 157 -11.57 -2.05 5.67
CA PRO A 157 -11.74 -1.53 7.02
C PRO A 157 -12.70 -2.45 7.79
N TYR A 158 -12.14 -3.32 8.63
CA TYR A 158 -12.91 -4.18 9.51
C TYR A 158 -13.47 -3.36 10.67
N TRP A 159 -14.80 -3.38 10.82
CA TRP A 159 -15.48 -2.80 11.97
C TRP A 159 -15.18 -3.66 13.20
N ASP A 160 -14.35 -3.14 14.12
CA ASP A 160 -14.07 -3.80 15.39
C ASP A 160 -15.18 -3.46 16.41
N SER A 161 -16.02 -4.44 16.76
CA SER A 161 -17.05 -4.34 17.81
C SER A 161 -16.49 -3.82 19.15
N SER A 162 -15.18 -3.97 19.39
CA SER A 162 -14.50 -3.46 20.57
C SER A 162 -14.54 -1.91 20.70
N LEU A 163 -14.89 -1.20 19.61
CA LEU A 163 -15.09 0.25 19.60
C LEU A 163 -16.40 0.68 20.28
N ASN A 164 -17.38 -0.22 20.42
CA ASN A 164 -18.68 0.04 21.05
C ASN A 164 -18.70 -0.35 22.54
N ARG A 165 -17.53 -0.38 23.19
CA ARG A 165 -17.38 -0.75 24.59
C ARG A 165 -17.67 0.42 25.51
N ILE A 166 -18.67 0.26 26.34
CA ILE A 166 -19.13 1.24 27.32
C ILE A 166 -18.79 0.75 28.72
N LYS A 167 -18.15 1.64 29.48
CA LYS A 167 -17.97 1.48 30.93
C LYS A 167 -19.20 1.99 31.65
N ILE A 168 -19.76 1.14 32.48
CA ILE A 168 -20.90 1.43 33.36
C ILE A 168 -20.39 1.61 34.79
N LYS A 169 -20.87 2.65 35.46
CA LYS A 169 -20.64 2.89 36.88
C LYS A 169 -21.91 3.26 37.61
N TRP A 170 -22.05 2.79 38.85
CA TRP A 170 -23.11 3.16 39.77
C TRP A 170 -22.57 3.19 41.20
N LYS A 171 -23.36 3.70 42.15
CA LYS A 171 -22.97 3.68 43.56
C LYS A 171 -23.24 2.30 44.14
N ALA A 172 -22.22 1.68 44.72
CA ALA A 172 -22.37 0.42 45.45
C ALA A 172 -21.37 0.38 46.62
N ASP A 173 -21.83 -0.04 47.78
CA ASP A 173 -20.99 -0.21 48.96
C ASP A 173 -20.22 -1.54 48.91
N LYS A 174 -19.06 -1.58 49.56
CA LYS A 174 -18.19 -2.77 49.58
C LYS A 174 -18.84 -3.98 50.25
N ASN A 175 -19.77 -3.75 51.17
CA ASN A 175 -20.48 -4.77 51.94
C ASN A 175 -21.93 -4.96 51.48
N ASP A 176 -22.33 -4.35 50.36
CA ASP A 176 -23.68 -4.48 49.83
C ASP A 176 -23.80 -5.78 49.00
N PRO A 177 -24.58 -6.78 49.47
CA PRO A 177 -24.76 -8.05 48.76
C PRO A 177 -25.55 -7.88 47.45
N THR A 178 -26.26 -6.77 47.29
CA THR A 178 -27.06 -6.46 46.09
C THR A 178 -26.29 -5.66 45.05
N ASN A 179 -25.04 -5.28 45.33
CA ASN A 179 -24.19 -4.48 44.46
C ASN A 179 -24.91 -3.23 43.91
N GLY A 180 -25.61 -2.49 44.76
CA GLY A 180 -26.38 -1.31 44.39
C GLY A 180 -27.66 -1.60 43.60
N GLY A 181 -28.16 -2.85 43.65
CA GLY A 181 -29.32 -3.31 42.89
C GLY A 181 -29.01 -3.74 41.45
N TYR A 182 -27.73 -3.85 41.09
CA TYR A 182 -27.29 -4.18 39.74
C TYR A 182 -26.52 -5.48 39.69
N ASP A 183 -27.14 -6.46 39.06
CA ASP A 183 -26.53 -7.69 38.60
C ASP A 183 -26.48 -7.75 37.07
N GLU A 184 -25.85 -8.79 36.55
CA GLU A 184 -25.72 -9.00 35.10
C GLU A 184 -27.10 -9.09 34.43
N THR A 185 -28.07 -9.75 35.07
CA THR A 185 -29.41 -9.95 34.50
C THR A 185 -30.21 -8.65 34.40
N THR A 186 -30.14 -7.80 35.42
CA THR A 186 -30.80 -6.48 35.43
C THR A 186 -30.17 -5.55 34.40
N LEU A 187 -28.83 -5.49 34.34
CA LEU A 187 -28.12 -4.69 33.35
C LEU A 187 -28.40 -5.17 31.92
N GLN A 188 -28.42 -6.48 31.68
CA GLN A 188 -28.76 -7.05 30.37
C GLN A 188 -30.19 -6.67 29.96
N LYS A 189 -31.16 -6.76 30.88
CA LYS A 189 -32.56 -6.40 30.61
C LYS A 189 -32.73 -4.92 30.28
N ILE A 190 -32.03 -4.05 31.00
CA ILE A 190 -32.06 -2.60 30.78
C ILE A 190 -31.39 -2.25 29.44
N LEU A 191 -30.24 -2.84 29.13
CA LEU A 191 -29.40 -2.45 28.00
C LEU A 191 -29.83 -3.08 26.67
N LYS A 192 -30.45 -4.28 26.70
CA LYS A 192 -30.91 -4.98 25.49
C LYS A 192 -31.96 -4.21 24.70
N LYS A 193 -32.65 -3.24 25.32
CA LYS A 193 -33.63 -2.38 24.62
C LYS A 193 -32.99 -1.42 23.61
N TYR A 194 -31.68 -1.19 23.69
CA TYR A 194 -30.95 -0.30 22.79
C TYR A 194 -30.29 -1.04 21.62
N GLY A 195 -30.05 -2.35 21.74
CA GLY A 195 -29.49 -3.17 20.68
C GLY A 195 -28.89 -4.47 21.20
N ASP A 196 -28.31 -5.24 20.27
CA ASP A 196 -27.69 -6.52 20.60
C ASP A 196 -26.39 -6.33 21.38
N ILE A 197 -26.29 -7.06 22.48
CA ILE A 197 -25.13 -7.05 23.37
C ILE A 197 -24.22 -8.21 22.97
N VAL A 198 -22.98 -7.89 22.63
CA VAL A 198 -21.93 -8.86 22.31
C VAL A 198 -21.31 -9.40 23.59
N THR A 199 -21.09 -8.54 24.58
CA THR A 199 -20.50 -8.91 25.87
C THR A 199 -20.99 -7.98 26.97
N LEU A 200 -21.34 -8.55 28.12
CA LEU A 200 -21.65 -7.80 29.35
C LEU A 200 -20.87 -8.45 30.50
N ILE A 201 -20.10 -7.66 31.23
CA ILE A 201 -19.28 -8.14 32.34
C ILE A 201 -19.49 -7.21 33.53
N VAL A 202 -20.05 -7.73 34.62
CA VAL A 202 -20.09 -7.04 35.91
C VAL A 202 -18.80 -7.33 36.67
N SER A 203 -18.18 -6.31 37.26
CA SER A 203 -16.89 -6.48 37.93
C SER A 203 -17.05 -7.22 39.25
N GLY A 204 -16.61 -8.48 39.31
CA GLY A 204 -16.55 -9.24 40.57
C GLY A 204 -15.47 -8.77 41.55
N LYS A 205 -14.53 -7.91 41.13
CA LYS A 205 -13.45 -7.36 41.98
C LYS A 205 -13.77 -6.00 42.58
N ARG A 206 -14.71 -5.25 41.96
CA ARG A 206 -15.08 -3.88 42.37
C ARG A 206 -16.57 -3.69 42.17
N ASN A 207 -17.31 -3.62 43.27
CA ASN A 207 -18.72 -3.26 43.26
C ASN A 207 -18.93 -1.91 42.57
N GLY A 208 -20.06 -1.72 41.90
CA GLY A 208 -20.40 -0.45 41.25
C GLY A 208 -19.84 -0.26 39.84
N SER A 209 -19.38 -1.32 39.16
CA SER A 209 -18.87 -1.19 37.78
C SER A 209 -19.18 -2.40 36.90
N ALA A 210 -19.55 -2.13 35.65
CA ALA A 210 -19.67 -3.12 34.59
C ALA A 210 -19.08 -2.59 33.28
N LEU A 211 -18.91 -3.50 32.33
CA LEU A 211 -18.50 -3.21 30.96
C LEU A 211 -19.50 -3.88 30.03
N VAL A 212 -20.01 -3.13 29.05
CA VAL A 212 -20.89 -3.66 28.01
C VAL A 212 -20.29 -3.36 26.65
N GLU A 213 -20.46 -4.29 25.72
CA GLU A 213 -20.09 -4.16 24.31
C GLU A 213 -21.34 -4.38 23.45
N PHE A 214 -21.66 -3.40 22.62
CA PHE A 214 -22.77 -3.47 21.68
C PHE A 214 -22.29 -3.85 20.28
N SER A 215 -23.12 -4.58 19.54
CA SER A 215 -22.80 -4.95 18.15
C SER A 215 -22.79 -3.76 17.19
N SER A 216 -23.49 -2.67 17.53
CA SER A 216 -23.68 -1.49 16.69
C SER A 216 -23.33 -0.19 17.45
N LYS A 217 -22.81 0.78 16.69
CA LYS A 217 -22.47 2.12 17.20
C LYS A 217 -23.72 2.84 17.69
N GLU A 218 -24.79 2.74 16.90
CA GLU A 218 -26.08 3.38 17.16
C GLU A 218 -26.66 2.90 18.50
N ALA A 219 -26.57 1.60 18.79
CA ALA A 219 -26.99 1.03 20.06
C ALA A 219 -26.19 1.60 21.25
N SER A 220 -24.87 1.75 21.08
CA SER A 220 -23.98 2.31 22.09
C SER A 220 -24.28 3.80 22.37
N ASP A 221 -24.51 4.58 21.31
CA ASP A 221 -24.83 6.02 21.42
C ASP A 221 -26.19 6.24 22.08
N MET A 222 -27.20 5.47 21.70
CA MET A 222 -28.54 5.53 22.31
C MET A 222 -28.51 5.16 23.79
N ALA A 223 -27.76 4.12 24.17
CA ALA A 223 -27.63 3.72 25.56
C ALA A 223 -27.01 4.86 26.41
N ILE A 224 -25.92 5.48 25.94
CA ILE A 224 -25.27 6.59 26.65
C ILE A 224 -26.20 7.79 26.84
N GLN A 225 -26.97 8.14 25.79
CA GLN A 225 -27.82 9.33 25.82
C GLN A 225 -29.06 9.14 26.70
N LEU A 226 -29.71 7.97 26.59
CA LEU A 226 -31.06 7.77 27.11
C LEU A 226 -31.11 7.02 28.44
N GLU A 227 -30.14 6.15 28.73
CA GLU A 227 -30.22 5.30 29.91
C GLU A 227 -29.83 6.06 31.18
N LYS A 228 -30.63 5.91 32.23
CA LYS A 228 -30.42 6.55 33.53
C LYS A 228 -30.31 5.53 34.67
N GLY A 229 -30.66 4.27 34.45
CA GLY A 229 -30.59 3.21 35.44
C GLY A 229 -31.86 3.07 36.26
N LEU A 230 -31.72 2.52 37.47
CA LEU A 230 -32.78 2.26 38.41
C LEU A 230 -33.12 3.59 39.11
N PRO A 231 -34.41 3.87 39.38
CA PRO A 231 -34.82 5.13 39.99
C PRO A 231 -34.12 5.47 41.32
N GLY A 232 -33.76 4.45 42.11
CA GLY A 232 -33.06 4.62 43.39
C GLY A 232 -31.53 4.69 43.30
N ASN A 233 -30.94 4.36 42.15
CA ASN A 233 -29.49 4.34 41.98
C ASN A 233 -29.12 4.52 40.49
N PRO A 234 -28.86 5.75 40.02
CA PRO A 234 -28.62 5.99 38.62
C PRO A 234 -27.26 5.45 38.16
N ILE A 235 -27.17 5.08 36.87
CA ILE A 235 -25.92 4.64 36.23
C ILE A 235 -25.29 5.75 35.40
N THR A 236 -23.96 5.69 35.28
CA THR A 236 -23.15 6.52 34.39
C THR A 236 -22.54 5.64 33.32
N LEU A 237 -22.76 6.00 32.05
CA LEU A 237 -22.24 5.31 30.88
C LEU A 237 -21.18 6.17 30.20
N LYS A 238 -20.00 5.61 29.92
CA LYS A 238 -18.92 6.28 29.19
C LYS A 238 -18.26 5.34 28.19
N LEU A 239 -18.09 5.80 26.95
CA LEU A 239 -17.33 5.07 25.94
C LEU A 239 -15.87 4.92 26.39
N ILE A 240 -15.26 3.77 26.14
CA ILE A 240 -13.88 3.47 26.55
C ILE A 240 -12.87 3.90 25.48
N ASN A 241 -13.26 3.85 24.20
CA ASN A 241 -12.40 4.15 23.06
C ASN A 241 -13.01 5.33 22.30
N ASN A 242 -12.38 6.51 22.35
CA ASN A 242 -12.94 7.72 21.73
C ASN A 242 -12.62 7.88 20.24
N GLU A 243 -11.81 7.00 19.64
CA GLU A 243 -11.49 7.11 18.23
C GLU A 243 -11.46 5.72 17.58
N PRO A 244 -12.07 5.53 16.40
CA PRO A 244 -11.87 4.34 15.61
C PRO A 244 -10.38 4.24 15.27
N ILE A 245 -9.68 3.26 15.86
CA ILE A 245 -8.33 2.95 15.44
C ILE A 245 -8.46 2.26 14.08
N PHE A 246 -8.18 2.98 13.00
CA PHE A 246 -7.92 2.37 11.70
C PHE A 246 -6.63 1.56 11.81
N LYS A 247 -6.72 0.32 12.32
CA LYS A 247 -5.60 -0.61 12.27
C LYS A 247 -5.50 -1.15 10.85
N SER A 248 -4.74 -0.46 10.00
CA SER A 248 -4.09 -1.16 8.90
C SER A 248 -3.20 -2.24 9.54
N LYS A 249 -3.33 -3.48 9.10
CA LYS A 249 -2.63 -4.63 9.69
C LYS A 249 -1.14 -4.63 9.28
N GLN A 250 -0.43 -3.53 9.53
CA GLN A 250 0.99 -3.31 9.18
C GLN A 250 1.95 -3.55 10.36
N GLU A 251 1.49 -4.12 11.49
CA GLU A 251 2.35 -4.38 12.66
C GLU A 251 2.97 -5.79 12.70
N TYR A 252 2.80 -6.60 11.65
CA TYR A 252 3.65 -7.77 11.45
C TYR A 252 4.48 -7.50 10.19
N GLY A 253 5.81 -7.50 10.37
CA GLY A 253 6.79 -7.11 9.36
C GLY A 253 6.44 -7.65 7.98
N GLU A 254 6.58 -6.79 6.99
CA GLU A 254 6.49 -7.17 5.57
C GLU A 254 7.24 -8.48 5.38
N PRO A 255 6.61 -9.56 4.90
CA PRO A 255 7.38 -10.71 4.45
C PRO A 255 8.29 -10.16 3.37
N ASN A 256 9.60 -10.20 3.62
CA ASN A 256 10.64 -9.74 2.70
C ASN A 256 10.22 -10.12 1.29
N LEU A 257 9.84 -9.12 0.50
CA LEU A 257 9.65 -9.29 -0.92
C LEU A 257 10.99 -9.80 -1.42
N ILE A 258 11.04 -11.08 -1.78
CA ILE A 258 12.22 -11.74 -2.34
C ILE A 258 12.75 -10.81 -3.43
N SER A 259 13.97 -10.30 -3.25
CA SER A 259 14.53 -9.30 -4.13
C SER A 259 14.62 -9.86 -5.55
N ASP A 260 14.45 -9.04 -6.59
CA ASP A 260 14.68 -9.47 -7.98
C ASP A 260 16.06 -10.14 -8.16
N ARG A 261 17.04 -9.78 -7.31
CA ARG A 261 18.37 -10.43 -7.24
C ARG A 261 18.33 -11.89 -6.77
N ASP A 262 17.44 -12.21 -5.85
CA ASP A 262 17.31 -13.57 -5.31
C ASP A 262 16.68 -14.52 -6.35
N TYR A 263 15.76 -14.00 -7.17
CA TYR A 263 15.21 -14.72 -8.33
C TYR A 263 16.26 -14.94 -9.42
N GLU A 264 17.05 -13.93 -9.74
CA GLU A 264 18.16 -14.06 -10.70
C GLU A 264 19.15 -15.14 -10.22
N SER A 265 19.47 -15.18 -8.93
CA SER A 265 20.34 -16.19 -8.33
C SER A 265 19.78 -17.62 -8.42
N LEU A 266 18.46 -17.79 -8.22
CA LEU A 266 17.79 -19.09 -8.28
C LEU A 266 17.70 -19.62 -9.72
N VAL A 267 17.39 -18.73 -10.67
CA VAL A 267 17.33 -19.06 -12.10
C VAL A 267 18.70 -19.45 -12.63
N LEU A 268 19.75 -18.69 -12.28
CA LEU A 268 21.13 -19.01 -12.65
C LEU A 268 21.59 -20.34 -12.07
N ARG A 269 21.20 -20.67 -10.82
CA ARG A 269 21.50 -21.96 -10.20
C ARG A 269 20.81 -23.11 -10.94
N ARG A 270 19.54 -22.98 -11.31
CA ARG A 270 18.81 -24.01 -12.07
C ARG A 270 19.35 -24.18 -13.49
N MET A 271 19.75 -23.09 -14.16
CA MET A 271 20.39 -23.15 -15.48
C MET A 271 21.74 -23.86 -15.43
N ARG A 272 22.55 -23.60 -14.39
CA ARG A 272 23.83 -24.30 -14.18
C ARG A 272 23.62 -25.81 -14.00
N GLN A 273 22.69 -26.21 -13.14
CA GLN A 273 22.37 -27.62 -12.90
C GLN A 273 21.84 -28.32 -14.17
N ALA A 274 21.07 -27.61 -15.00
CA ALA A 274 20.60 -28.15 -16.28
C ALA A 274 21.76 -28.33 -17.28
N ALA A 275 22.69 -27.38 -17.36
CA ALA A 275 23.88 -27.49 -18.21
C ALA A 275 24.80 -28.64 -17.77
N GLU A 276 25.06 -28.77 -16.47
CA GLU A 276 25.84 -29.90 -15.90
C GLU A 276 25.19 -31.25 -16.22
N ARG A 277 23.86 -31.34 -16.17
CA ARG A 277 23.13 -32.56 -16.58
C ARG A 277 23.30 -32.89 -18.06
N GLN A 278 23.32 -31.87 -18.93
CA GLN A 278 23.50 -32.07 -20.36
C GLN A 278 24.92 -32.54 -20.71
N GLU A 279 25.94 -32.04 -20.01
CA GLU A 279 27.32 -32.52 -20.17
C GLU A 279 27.46 -33.97 -19.74
N LEU A 280 26.91 -34.35 -18.58
CA LEU A 280 26.88 -35.75 -18.12
C LEU A 280 26.21 -36.70 -19.13
N ILE A 281 25.07 -36.29 -19.71
CA ILE A 281 24.39 -37.08 -20.74
C ILE A 281 25.25 -37.22 -21.99
N LYS A 282 25.94 -36.14 -22.40
CA LYS A 282 26.83 -36.15 -23.56
C LYS A 282 28.05 -37.05 -23.34
N GLU A 283 28.55 -37.11 -22.11
CA GLU A 283 29.66 -37.97 -21.72
C GLU A 283 29.24 -39.45 -21.71
N MET A 284 28.07 -39.78 -21.13
CA MET A 284 27.49 -41.13 -21.17
C MET A 284 27.25 -41.62 -22.62
N MET A 285 26.69 -40.77 -23.49
CA MET A 285 26.46 -41.11 -24.91
C MET A 285 27.76 -41.31 -25.70
N LYS A 286 28.87 -40.74 -25.23
CA LYS A 286 30.19 -40.89 -25.84
C LYS A 286 30.90 -42.16 -25.36
N GLU A 287 30.62 -42.60 -24.14
CA GLU A 287 31.07 -43.89 -23.61
C GLU A 287 30.29 -45.07 -24.19
N GLU A 288 28.98 -44.92 -24.45
CA GLU A 288 28.17 -45.98 -25.12
C GLU A 288 28.53 -46.19 -26.60
N ASN A 289 29.16 -45.21 -27.25
CA ASN A 289 29.59 -45.27 -28.65
C ASN A 289 31.07 -45.66 -28.83
N LYS A 290 31.73 -46.12 -27.78
CA LYS A 290 33.15 -46.55 -27.78
C LYS A 290 33.27 -48.02 -27.43
#